data_AF-G7YYC5-F1
#
_entry.id   AF-G7YYC5-F1
#
_cell.length_a   1.000
_cell.length_b   1.000
_cell.length_c   1.000
_cell.angle_alpha   90.00
_cell.angle_beta   90.00
_cell.angle_gamma   90.00
#
_symmetry.space_group_name_H-M   'P 1'
#
loop_
_entity.id
_entity.type
_entity.pdbx_description
1 polymer ?
#
loop_
_entity_poly.entity_id
_entity_poly.type
_entity_poly.pdbx_seq_one_letter_code
_entity_poly.pdbx_strand_id
1 'polypeptide(L)'
;MAGSPVFEGTQPSPTLSFNHWVEHQNAQPPSPDLFSDSAVDEEFWTSHQPNPGETDTVPIVETPPQQYRPPMLDLSNVWHSKRRQLFADESSQENNKLWTFVYRGTPPRFDRNTRANCLYVDHGDHYHFVFECCPQNKTRTIQRLIESRNLDRRQSMSIMSTVQPVINWNNFAAYLVRAAQTPIVCIGKKLEHLRDDLYMIPRERKDCATLMRDERGARQKMANITRKRRLDLLRNLVETYDARSFNELNLALTYDERDDIYGEYGPQWKETAEHCIQNYTMRILVEQQTSRFEDHIRTNSHNRDCQHPKDTLDGEDWLDRLLFVNRINKQKFLADLTRVMNKQVDRKNAFVLEGPTTTGKTLFVKLIADNYIYGTVQRSGDHSQFFLMNLLNKALALMEEPRITQLTVNDLKELLGGNAFDIHVKHQKDERLTRLPVRITTNNDLTYYVLGEDGKVIKERCFYYKFFVKVGSEELPLPPCKLCTCHFRNWYFKSL
;
A
#
# COMPACT_ATOMS: atom_id res chain seq x y z
N MET A 1 3.53 -71.05 15.10
CA MET A 1 2.44 -71.57 14.24
C MET A 1 1.39 -70.49 14.09
N ALA A 2 0.93 -70.30 12.85
CA ALA A 2 -0.21 -69.50 12.38
C ALA A 2 -0.15 -67.97 12.64
N GLY A 3 -0.17 -67.05 11.66
CA GLY A 3 -0.38 -67.17 10.21
C GLY A 3 -1.56 -66.31 9.73
N SER A 4 -1.24 -65.23 8.99
CA SER A 4 -1.99 -64.62 7.86
C SER A 4 -3.34 -63.90 8.12
N PRO A 5 -3.79 -62.96 7.24
CA PRO A 5 -3.42 -62.85 5.81
C PRO A 5 -3.04 -61.46 5.25
N VAL A 6 -2.41 -61.58 4.09
CA VAL A 6 -2.11 -60.61 3.04
C VAL A 6 -3.40 -60.19 2.32
N PHE A 7 -3.50 -58.91 1.94
CA PHE A 7 -4.24 -58.51 0.74
C PHE A 7 -3.37 -57.54 -0.07
N GLU A 8 -3.15 -57.91 -1.33
CA GLU A 8 -2.39 -57.20 -2.35
C GLU A 8 -3.17 -56.02 -2.93
N GLY A 9 -2.42 -55.04 -3.47
CA GLY A 9 -2.79 -54.41 -4.74
C GLY A 9 -3.28 -52.96 -4.69
N THR A 10 -2.35 -52.01 -4.81
CA THR A 10 -2.42 -51.01 -5.90
C THR A 10 -1.04 -50.39 -6.12
N GLN A 11 -0.66 -50.29 -7.39
CA GLN A 11 0.70 -50.03 -7.87
C GLN A 11 1.22 -48.63 -7.54
N PRO A 12 2.55 -48.45 -7.42
CA PRO A 12 3.16 -47.15 -7.30
C PRO A 12 3.13 -46.40 -8.64
N SER A 13 2.56 -45.19 -8.62
CA SER A 13 2.60 -44.22 -9.72
C SER A 13 4.05 -43.89 -10.09
N PRO A 14 4.37 -43.74 -11.39
CA PRO A 14 5.75 -43.63 -11.86
C PRO A 14 6.40 -42.31 -11.46
N THR A 15 7.63 -42.42 -10.98
CA THR A 15 8.64 -41.37 -10.87
C THR A 15 8.86 -40.71 -12.23
N LEU A 16 8.39 -39.48 -12.40
CA LEU A 16 8.74 -38.64 -13.54
C LEU A 16 10.06 -37.91 -13.25
N SER A 17 11.10 -38.37 -13.93
CA SER A 17 12.41 -37.73 -14.02
C SER A 17 12.31 -36.37 -14.73
N PHE A 18 12.99 -35.37 -14.19
CA PHE A 18 12.98 -33.96 -14.58
C PHE A 18 13.64 -33.63 -15.95
N ASN A 19 13.92 -34.61 -16.83
CA ASN A 19 14.75 -34.39 -18.04
C ASN A 19 14.13 -34.86 -19.37
N HIS A 20 12.80 -34.81 -19.53
CA HIS A 20 12.18 -35.18 -20.82
C HIS A 20 10.98 -34.32 -21.23
N TRP A 21 11.14 -32.99 -21.16
CA TRP A 21 10.19 -32.03 -21.75
C TRP A 21 10.90 -30.86 -22.46
N VAL A 22 12.10 -31.10 -22.96
CA VAL A 22 12.78 -30.18 -23.88
C VAL A 22 12.94 -30.93 -25.18
N GLU A 23 11.97 -30.78 -26.09
CA GLU A 23 12.17 -30.66 -27.53
C GLU A 23 10.83 -30.70 -28.29
N HIS A 24 10.60 -29.64 -29.08
CA HIS A 24 9.63 -29.50 -30.16
C HIS A 24 8.13 -29.36 -29.83
N GLN A 25 7.66 -28.11 -29.67
CA GLN A 25 6.83 -27.38 -30.67
C GLN A 25 6.10 -26.20 -30.00
N ASN A 26 6.62 -24.97 -30.19
CA ASN A 26 5.86 -23.71 -30.24
C ASN A 26 6.82 -22.58 -30.65
N ALA A 27 7.19 -22.56 -31.93
CA ALA A 27 7.84 -21.40 -32.52
C ALA A 27 6.76 -20.35 -32.84
N GLN A 28 6.48 -19.44 -31.90
CA GLN A 28 5.88 -18.16 -32.24
C GLN A 28 7.00 -17.15 -32.55
N PRO A 29 6.90 -16.38 -33.64
CA PRO A 29 7.88 -15.33 -33.93
C PRO A 29 7.78 -14.22 -32.86
N PRO A 30 8.91 -13.66 -32.41
CA PRO A 30 8.93 -12.60 -31.41
C PRO A 30 8.22 -11.35 -31.94
N SER A 31 7.37 -10.78 -31.09
CA SER A 31 6.73 -9.47 -31.26
C SER A 31 7.78 -8.36 -31.38
N PRO A 32 7.69 -7.44 -32.36
CA PRO A 32 8.58 -6.28 -32.40
C PRO A 32 8.23 -5.31 -31.27
N ASP A 33 9.24 -5.01 -30.48
CA ASP A 33 9.24 -4.14 -29.31
C ASP A 33 9.01 -2.68 -29.72
N LEU A 34 7.98 -2.03 -29.18
CA LEU A 34 7.55 -0.67 -29.58
C LEU A 34 8.33 0.44 -28.86
N PHE A 35 9.40 0.09 -28.13
CA PHE A 35 10.31 1.03 -27.46
C PHE A 35 11.78 0.57 -27.58
N SER A 36 12.26 0.33 -28.80
CA SER A 36 13.70 0.21 -29.06
C SER A 36 14.28 1.59 -29.37
N ASP A 37 15.01 2.15 -28.40
CA ASP A 37 15.98 3.22 -28.65
C ASP A 37 17.14 2.62 -29.46
N SER A 38 17.15 2.90 -30.76
CA SER A 38 18.35 2.80 -31.58
C SER A 38 18.44 4.06 -32.42
N ALA A 39 19.43 4.88 -32.09
CA ALA A 39 19.74 6.16 -32.68
C ALA A 39 20.00 6.05 -34.19
N VAL A 40 19.42 6.96 -34.96
CA VAL A 40 19.92 7.34 -36.29
C VAL A 40 19.71 8.85 -36.49
N ASP A 41 20.84 9.54 -36.50
CA ASP A 41 21.21 10.83 -37.09
C ASP A 41 20.59 12.17 -36.60
N GLU A 42 21.39 12.82 -35.74
CA GLU A 42 21.31 14.19 -35.18
C GLU A 42 21.66 15.32 -36.19
N GLU A 43 21.56 15.14 -37.51
CA GLU A 43 22.01 16.16 -38.49
C GLU A 43 20.91 16.84 -39.33
N PHE A 44 19.62 16.57 -39.09
CA PHE A 44 18.55 17.14 -39.92
C PHE A 44 17.80 18.36 -39.31
N TRP A 45 18.03 18.72 -38.05
CA TRP A 45 17.24 19.76 -37.35
C TRP A 45 17.96 21.10 -37.08
N THR A 46 19.10 21.36 -37.73
CA THR A 46 19.79 22.66 -37.64
C THR A 46 19.83 23.40 -38.98
N SER A 47 18.66 23.67 -39.57
CA SER A 47 18.52 24.83 -40.46
C SER A 47 17.08 25.31 -40.53
N HIS A 48 16.90 26.62 -40.37
CA HIS A 48 15.65 27.40 -40.41
C HIS A 48 14.94 27.64 -39.06
N GLN A 49 15.65 28.33 -38.15
CA GLN A 49 14.98 29.29 -37.27
C GLN A 49 14.72 30.60 -38.06
N PRO A 50 13.49 31.15 -38.09
CA PRO A 50 13.25 32.53 -38.48
C PRO A 50 13.73 33.48 -37.38
N ASN A 51 14.50 34.47 -37.81
CA ASN A 51 15.11 35.56 -37.02
C ASN A 51 14.02 36.47 -36.40
N PRO A 52 14.07 36.84 -35.11
CA PRO A 52 13.08 37.72 -34.49
C PRO A 52 13.45 39.18 -34.79
N GLY A 53 12.90 39.74 -35.87
CA GLY A 53 13.18 41.11 -36.23
C GLY A 53 12.48 41.58 -37.48
N GLU A 54 11.15 41.49 -37.51
CA GLU A 54 10.31 42.37 -38.35
C GLU A 54 8.85 42.27 -37.88
N THR A 55 8.35 43.40 -37.38
CA THR A 55 6.99 43.62 -36.88
C THR A 55 6.07 43.93 -38.04
N ASP A 56 4.91 43.26 -38.10
CA ASP A 56 3.71 43.83 -38.74
C ASP A 56 2.51 43.70 -37.81
N THR A 57 2.02 44.87 -37.41
CA THR A 57 0.96 45.14 -36.45
C THR A 57 -0.44 44.85 -37.03
N VAL A 58 -1.26 44.11 -36.29
CA VAL A 58 -2.73 44.08 -36.46
C VAL A 58 -3.38 44.45 -35.11
N PRO A 59 -4.33 45.40 -35.06
CA PRO A 59 -4.81 45.97 -33.81
C PRO A 59 -5.67 44.99 -32.99
N ILE A 60 -5.46 45.00 -31.68
CA ILE A 60 -6.25 44.28 -30.68
C ILE A 60 -7.60 44.99 -30.53
N VAL A 61 -8.71 44.29 -30.76
CA VAL A 61 -10.06 44.75 -30.38
C VAL A 61 -10.28 44.38 -28.92
N GLU A 62 -10.44 45.39 -28.06
CA GLU A 62 -10.76 45.24 -26.64
C GLU A 62 -12.13 44.56 -26.46
N THR A 63 -12.18 43.44 -25.73
CA THR A 63 -13.44 42.85 -25.25
C THR A 63 -14.04 43.72 -24.14
N PRO A 64 -15.34 44.06 -24.16
CA PRO A 64 -15.95 44.86 -23.11
C PRO A 64 -16.14 44.07 -21.79
N PRO A 65 -16.27 44.75 -20.64
CA PRO A 65 -16.32 44.12 -19.31
C PRO A 65 -17.55 43.23 -19.07
N GLN A 66 -17.38 42.23 -18.20
CA GLN A 66 -18.32 41.18 -17.80
C GLN A 66 -19.59 41.65 -17.04
N GLN A 67 -20.34 42.65 -17.51
CA GLN A 67 -21.55 43.12 -16.79
C GLN A 67 -22.86 43.12 -17.58
N TYR A 68 -22.88 42.68 -18.84
CA TYR A 68 -24.14 42.47 -19.57
C TYR A 68 -24.12 41.16 -20.36
N ARG A 69 -24.35 40.03 -19.67
CA ARG A 69 -24.83 38.80 -20.33
C ARG A 69 -26.08 38.33 -19.60
N PRO A 70 -27.27 38.34 -20.22
CA PRO A 70 -28.45 37.73 -19.61
C PRO A 70 -28.21 36.21 -19.47
N PRO A 71 -28.78 35.55 -18.45
CA PRO A 71 -28.63 34.11 -18.30
C PRO A 71 -29.22 33.42 -19.53
N MET A 72 -28.41 32.64 -20.25
CA MET A 72 -28.92 31.78 -21.32
C MET A 72 -29.87 30.77 -20.69
N LEU A 73 -31.17 30.96 -20.92
CA LEU A 73 -32.15 29.89 -20.79
C LEU A 73 -31.70 28.75 -21.72
N ASP A 74 -31.40 27.60 -21.13
CA ASP A 74 -31.11 26.36 -21.84
C ASP A 74 -32.39 25.86 -22.54
N LEU A 75 -32.65 26.42 -23.71
CA LEU A 75 -33.77 26.09 -24.59
C LEU A 75 -33.56 24.75 -25.33
N SER A 76 -32.42 24.07 -25.15
CA SER A 76 -32.13 22.80 -25.82
C SER A 76 -33.09 21.69 -25.35
N ASN A 77 -33.43 21.68 -24.05
CA ASN A 77 -34.30 20.65 -23.47
C ASN A 77 -35.78 20.81 -23.85
N VAL A 78 -36.24 22.03 -24.14
CA VAL A 78 -37.65 22.30 -24.51
C VAL A 78 -37.94 21.91 -25.97
N TRP A 79 -36.95 22.01 -26.85
CA TRP A 79 -37.08 21.62 -28.27
C TRP A 79 -37.20 20.10 -28.46
N HIS A 80 -36.58 19.30 -27.59
CA HIS A 80 -36.56 17.84 -27.73
C HIS A 80 -37.79 17.11 -27.19
N SER A 81 -38.55 17.68 -26.24
CA SER A 81 -39.79 17.05 -25.79
C SER A 81 -40.87 17.11 -26.87
N LYS A 82 -40.97 18.22 -27.61
CA LYS A 82 -41.90 18.40 -28.72
C LYS A 82 -41.55 17.59 -29.97
N ARG A 83 -40.26 17.36 -30.28
CA ARG A 83 -39.83 16.60 -31.47
C ARG A 83 -39.99 15.09 -31.29
N ARG A 84 -39.79 14.55 -30.08
CA ARG A 84 -40.06 13.13 -29.76
C ARG A 84 -41.55 12.77 -29.85
N GLN A 85 -42.45 13.71 -29.57
CA GLN A 85 -43.89 13.51 -29.72
C GLN A 85 -44.37 13.48 -31.19
N LEU A 86 -43.59 14.05 -32.12
CA LEU A 86 -44.01 14.19 -33.53
C LEU A 86 -43.61 13.00 -34.42
N PHE A 87 -42.74 12.09 -33.94
CA PHE A 87 -42.20 10.97 -34.75
C PHE A 87 -42.12 9.64 -34.00
N ALA A 88 -42.97 9.42 -33.00
CA ALA A 88 -43.08 8.11 -32.35
C ALA A 88 -43.83 7.14 -33.26
N ASP A 89 -43.10 6.41 -34.10
CA ASP A 89 -43.64 5.24 -34.79
C ASP A 89 -43.64 4.07 -33.79
N GLU A 90 -44.83 3.59 -33.45
CA GLU A 90 -45.04 2.42 -32.60
C GLU A 90 -44.62 1.15 -33.33
N SER A 91 -43.48 0.55 -32.99
CA SER A 91 -43.33 -0.91 -32.95
C SER A 91 -41.99 -1.39 -32.38
N SER A 92 -42.10 -2.26 -31.36
CA SER A 92 -41.12 -3.23 -30.84
C SER A 92 -39.79 -2.73 -30.22
N GLN A 93 -39.68 -3.02 -28.93
CA GLN A 93 -38.49 -3.02 -28.08
C GLN A 93 -37.31 -3.83 -28.65
N GLU A 94 -36.14 -3.21 -28.75
CA GLU A 94 -34.84 -3.86 -28.55
C GLU A 94 -33.90 -2.86 -27.85
N ASN A 95 -33.06 -3.35 -26.93
CA ASN A 95 -32.10 -2.57 -26.14
C ASN A 95 -30.89 -2.10 -26.99
N ASN A 96 -31.19 -1.54 -28.15
CA ASN A 96 -30.24 -1.15 -29.18
C ASN A 96 -29.49 0.11 -28.73
N LYS A 97 -28.16 0.09 -28.88
CA LYS A 97 -27.27 1.19 -28.55
C LYS A 97 -26.56 1.68 -29.81
N LEU A 98 -26.19 2.96 -29.81
CA LEU A 98 -25.32 3.54 -30.83
C LEU A 98 -23.86 3.18 -30.56
N TRP A 99 -23.17 2.75 -31.61
CA TRP A 99 -21.77 2.38 -31.58
C TRP A 99 -21.03 3.10 -32.69
N THR A 100 -19.74 3.33 -32.47
CA THR A 100 -18.84 3.92 -33.46
C THR A 100 -17.56 3.11 -33.60
N PHE A 101 -16.93 3.15 -34.77
CA PHE A 101 -15.57 2.66 -34.98
C PHE A 101 -14.84 3.50 -36.03
N VAL A 102 -13.51 3.38 -36.07
CA VAL A 102 -12.65 4.07 -37.03
C VAL A 102 -12.11 3.08 -38.06
N TYR A 103 -12.15 3.48 -39.32
CA TYR A 103 -11.59 2.72 -40.44
C TYR A 103 -10.60 3.60 -41.22
N ARG A 104 -9.43 3.06 -41.55
CA ARG A 104 -8.32 3.80 -42.19
C ARG A 104 -7.94 3.22 -43.56
N GLY A 105 -8.85 2.47 -44.17
CA GLY A 105 -8.60 1.83 -45.46
C GLY A 105 -9.11 2.65 -46.63
N THR A 106 -9.26 1.98 -47.78
CA THR A 106 -9.76 2.59 -49.01
C THR A 106 -11.20 3.12 -48.85
N PRO A 107 -11.60 4.16 -49.60
CA PRO A 107 -12.93 4.77 -49.48
C PRO A 107 -14.06 3.73 -49.52
N PRO A 108 -14.97 3.74 -48.51
CA PRO A 108 -16.06 2.77 -48.44
C PRO A 108 -16.99 2.86 -49.65
N ARG A 109 -17.16 1.78 -50.42
CA ARG A 109 -18.01 1.75 -51.60
C ARG A 109 -19.32 1.06 -51.34
N PHE A 110 -20.39 1.83 -51.41
CA PHE A 110 -21.71 1.41 -51.04
C PHE A 110 -22.65 1.18 -52.27
N ASP A 111 -22.89 -0.07 -52.73
CA ASP A 111 -23.93 -0.44 -53.73
C ASP A 111 -25.37 0.06 -53.40
N ARG A 112 -26.31 -0.01 -54.35
CA ARG A 112 -27.70 0.42 -54.09
C ARG A 112 -28.56 -0.60 -53.32
N ASN A 113 -28.16 -1.87 -53.25
CA ASN A 113 -28.99 -2.96 -52.71
C ASN A 113 -28.54 -3.54 -51.35
N THR A 114 -27.74 -2.84 -50.52
CA THR A 114 -27.36 -3.39 -49.20
C THR A 114 -28.51 -3.33 -48.21
N ARG A 115 -28.51 -4.32 -47.31
CA ARG A 115 -29.33 -4.34 -46.09
C ARG A 115 -28.62 -3.71 -44.88
N ALA A 116 -27.40 -3.21 -45.05
CA ALA A 116 -26.65 -2.52 -43.99
C ALA A 116 -27.31 -1.19 -43.64
N ASN A 117 -27.33 -0.86 -42.35
CA ASN A 117 -27.73 0.44 -41.84
C ASN A 117 -26.56 1.03 -41.05
N CYS A 118 -25.92 2.05 -41.60
CA CYS A 118 -24.83 2.76 -40.95
C CYS A 118 -24.71 4.18 -41.49
N LEU A 119 -24.15 5.08 -40.68
CA LEU A 119 -23.74 6.40 -41.08
C LEU A 119 -22.21 6.42 -41.05
N TYR A 120 -21.56 6.99 -42.06
CA TYR A 120 -20.14 7.24 -41.97
C TYR A 120 -19.75 8.65 -42.39
N VAL A 121 -18.67 9.13 -41.81
CA VAL A 121 -18.17 10.49 -41.98
C VAL A 121 -16.71 10.40 -42.39
N ASP A 122 -16.37 11.05 -43.50
CA ASP A 122 -15.01 11.09 -44.04
C ASP A 122 -14.23 12.27 -43.45
N HIS A 123 -13.15 11.96 -42.75
CA HIS A 123 -12.24 12.94 -42.16
C HIS A 123 -11.03 13.21 -43.08
N GLY A 124 -10.87 12.49 -44.19
CA GLY A 124 -9.80 12.62 -45.17
C GLY A 124 -8.61 11.68 -44.91
N ASP A 125 -8.29 11.44 -43.64
CA ASP A 125 -7.27 10.48 -43.21
C ASP A 125 -7.85 9.19 -42.62
N HIS A 126 -9.12 9.22 -42.21
CA HIS A 126 -9.88 8.06 -41.72
C HIS A 126 -11.39 8.29 -41.82
N TYR A 127 -12.16 7.22 -41.65
CA TYR A 127 -13.62 7.22 -41.69
C TYR A 127 -14.16 6.84 -40.31
N HIS A 128 -15.11 7.62 -39.81
CA HIS A 128 -15.91 7.26 -38.64
C HIS A 128 -17.17 6.57 -39.10
N PHE A 129 -17.42 5.35 -38.61
CA PHE A 129 -18.67 4.64 -38.81
C PHE A 129 -19.52 4.70 -37.57
N VAL A 130 -20.81 4.91 -37.73
CA VAL A 130 -21.83 4.88 -36.70
C VAL A 130 -22.90 3.88 -37.09
N PHE A 131 -23.25 3.00 -36.17
CA PHE A 131 -24.28 2.00 -36.38
C PHE A 131 -25.02 1.73 -35.08
N GLU A 132 -26.23 1.21 -35.20
CA GLU A 132 -27.08 0.92 -34.05
C GLU A 132 -27.35 -0.58 -33.96
N CYS A 133 -27.02 -1.18 -32.82
CA CYS A 133 -27.33 -2.58 -32.57
C CYS A 133 -27.34 -2.93 -31.07
N CYS A 134 -27.89 -4.09 -30.77
CA CYS A 134 -27.83 -4.72 -29.46
C CYS A 134 -26.36 -5.05 -29.10
N PRO A 135 -25.88 -4.80 -27.86
CA PRO A 135 -24.49 -5.03 -27.45
C PRO A 135 -23.98 -6.45 -27.75
N GLN A 136 -24.83 -7.45 -27.58
CA GLN A 136 -24.54 -8.86 -27.83
C GLN A 136 -24.30 -9.15 -29.32
N ASN A 137 -24.85 -8.33 -30.22
CA ASN A 137 -24.75 -8.50 -31.67
C ASN A 137 -23.68 -7.60 -32.30
N LYS A 138 -22.94 -6.81 -31.52
CA LYS A 138 -21.97 -5.81 -31.99
C LYS A 138 -20.95 -6.36 -32.98
N THR A 139 -20.24 -7.42 -32.60
CA THR A 139 -19.19 -8.04 -33.41
C THR A 139 -19.76 -8.58 -34.73
N ARG A 140 -20.93 -9.23 -34.67
CA ARG A 140 -21.62 -9.76 -35.84
C ARG A 140 -22.07 -8.64 -36.80
N THR A 141 -22.55 -7.52 -36.26
CA THR A 141 -22.96 -6.36 -37.06
C THR A 141 -21.74 -5.72 -37.75
N ILE A 142 -20.62 -5.58 -37.05
CA ILE A 142 -19.38 -5.04 -37.65
C ILE A 142 -18.84 -5.97 -38.73
N GLN A 143 -18.81 -7.28 -38.48
CA GLN A 143 -18.40 -8.26 -39.50
C GLN A 143 -19.29 -8.17 -40.74
N ARG A 144 -20.61 -8.05 -40.57
CA ARG A 144 -21.53 -7.80 -41.69
C ARG A 144 -21.24 -6.50 -42.42
N LEU A 145 -20.88 -5.42 -41.72
CA LEU A 145 -20.49 -4.15 -42.35
C LEU A 145 -19.21 -4.31 -43.18
N ILE A 146 -18.20 -5.01 -42.64
CA ILE A 146 -16.93 -5.33 -43.33
C ILE A 146 -17.17 -6.21 -44.56
N GLU A 147 -17.92 -7.31 -44.38
CA GLU A 147 -18.24 -8.28 -45.41
C GLU A 147 -19.13 -7.69 -46.50
N SER A 148 -20.05 -6.80 -46.12
CA SER A 148 -21.03 -6.30 -47.07
C SER A 148 -20.39 -5.55 -48.22
N ARG A 149 -19.21 -4.89 -48.04
CA ARG A 149 -18.73 -3.84 -48.96
C ARG A 149 -17.24 -3.53 -49.01
N ASN A 150 -16.38 -4.54 -49.19
CA ASN A 150 -14.95 -4.32 -49.52
C ASN A 150 -14.20 -3.38 -48.55
N LEU A 151 -14.62 -3.27 -47.28
CA LEU A 151 -13.69 -2.77 -46.27
C LEU A 151 -12.54 -3.78 -46.18
N ASP A 152 -11.30 -3.30 -46.15
CA ASP A 152 -10.14 -4.18 -46.14
C ASP A 152 -10.23 -5.13 -44.93
N ARG A 153 -10.40 -6.43 -45.19
CA ARG A 153 -10.50 -7.47 -44.16
C ARG A 153 -9.26 -7.51 -43.27
N ARG A 154 -8.09 -7.08 -43.79
CA ARG A 154 -6.85 -6.98 -43.01
C ARG A 154 -6.96 -5.94 -41.89
N GLN A 155 -7.84 -4.93 -42.03
CA GLN A 155 -8.13 -3.95 -40.99
C GLN A 155 -9.18 -4.41 -39.96
N SER A 156 -9.72 -5.63 -40.05
CA SER A 156 -10.74 -6.13 -39.11
C SER A 156 -10.29 -6.02 -37.65
N MET A 157 -9.03 -6.35 -37.34
CA MET A 157 -8.47 -6.22 -36.00
C MET A 157 -8.39 -4.75 -35.55
N SER A 158 -7.95 -3.86 -36.45
CA SER A 158 -7.87 -2.41 -36.18
C SER A 158 -9.26 -1.82 -35.95
N ILE A 159 -10.25 -2.18 -36.78
CA ILE A 159 -11.64 -1.76 -36.63
C ILE A 159 -12.16 -2.19 -35.25
N MET A 160 -12.03 -3.47 -34.92
CA MET A 160 -12.52 -4.02 -33.65
C MET A 160 -11.89 -3.35 -32.42
N SER A 161 -10.62 -2.93 -32.52
CA SER A 161 -9.92 -2.23 -31.44
C SER A 161 -10.41 -0.79 -31.18
N THR A 162 -11.09 -0.17 -32.15
CA THR A 162 -11.59 1.21 -32.06
C THR A 162 -13.08 1.31 -31.77
N VAL A 163 -13.75 0.18 -31.57
CA VAL A 163 -15.20 0.13 -31.36
C VAL A 163 -15.56 0.69 -30.00
N GLN A 164 -16.39 1.74 -29.97
CA GLN A 164 -16.83 2.41 -28.74
C GLN A 164 -18.34 2.65 -28.75
N PRO A 165 -19.01 2.60 -27.58
CA PRO A 165 -20.40 3.03 -27.47
C PRO A 165 -20.48 4.56 -27.54
N VAL A 166 -21.47 5.09 -28.25
CA VAL A 166 -21.75 6.52 -28.27
C VAL A 166 -22.64 6.86 -27.08
N ILE A 167 -22.06 7.46 -26.03
CA ILE A 167 -22.77 7.78 -24.78
C ILE A 167 -23.57 9.07 -24.90
N ASN A 168 -23.00 10.09 -25.55
CA ASN A 168 -23.65 11.38 -25.78
C ASN A 168 -23.53 11.76 -27.26
N TRP A 169 -24.64 11.63 -27.99
CA TRP A 169 -24.69 11.91 -29.43
C TRP A 169 -24.30 13.35 -29.74
N ASN A 170 -24.77 14.35 -28.98
CA ASN A 170 -24.53 15.76 -29.28
C ASN A 170 -23.04 16.11 -29.27
N ASN A 171 -22.30 15.64 -28.27
CA ASN A 171 -20.86 15.87 -28.17
C ASN A 171 -20.10 15.12 -29.28
N PHE A 172 -20.52 13.88 -29.55
CA PHE A 172 -19.89 13.07 -30.57
C PHE A 172 -20.16 13.60 -31.99
N ALA A 173 -21.36 14.13 -32.23
CA ALA A 173 -21.77 14.69 -33.49
C ALA A 173 -21.09 16.05 -33.78
N ALA A 174 -20.87 16.88 -32.74
CA ALA A 174 -20.02 18.07 -32.86
C ALA A 174 -18.57 17.72 -33.24
N TYR A 175 -18.05 16.59 -32.74
CA TYR A 175 -16.75 16.05 -33.13
C TYR A 175 -16.73 15.54 -34.59
N LEU A 176 -17.79 14.86 -35.04
CA LEU A 176 -17.86 14.33 -36.39
C LEU A 176 -17.80 15.44 -37.46
N VAL A 177 -18.38 16.60 -37.20
CA VAL A 177 -18.50 17.71 -38.17
C VAL A 177 -17.42 18.77 -37.95
N ARG A 178 -16.15 18.38 -38.09
CA ARG A 178 -14.96 19.22 -37.82
C ARG A 178 -14.66 20.30 -38.87
N ALA A 179 -15.07 20.10 -40.13
CA ALA A 179 -14.70 20.96 -41.26
C ALA A 179 -15.89 21.36 -42.13
N ALA A 180 -15.73 22.41 -42.96
CA ALA A 180 -16.83 22.96 -43.72
C ALA A 180 -17.40 22.01 -44.80
N GLN A 181 -16.60 21.05 -45.24
CA GLN A 181 -16.87 20.13 -46.35
C GLN A 181 -16.83 18.65 -45.91
N THR A 182 -17.02 18.34 -44.63
CA THR A 182 -17.00 16.95 -44.17
C THR A 182 -18.14 16.14 -44.84
N PRO A 183 -17.84 15.15 -45.68
CA PRO A 183 -18.86 14.33 -46.34
C PRO A 183 -19.53 13.42 -45.30
N ILE A 184 -20.85 13.54 -45.16
CA ILE A 184 -21.67 12.68 -44.30
C ILE A 184 -22.47 11.76 -45.21
N VAL A 185 -22.23 10.46 -45.13
CA VAL A 185 -22.92 9.45 -45.94
C VAL A 185 -23.76 8.56 -45.05
N CYS A 186 -25.06 8.50 -45.31
CA CYS A 186 -25.98 7.59 -44.62
C CYS A 186 -26.37 6.45 -45.56
N ILE A 187 -26.27 5.23 -45.05
CA ILE A 187 -26.62 3.99 -45.74
C ILE A 187 -27.81 3.37 -45.03
N GLY A 188 -28.87 3.13 -45.80
CA GLY A 188 -30.17 2.71 -45.25
C GLY A 188 -30.93 3.85 -44.57
N LYS A 189 -32.16 3.57 -44.15
CA LYS A 189 -33.09 4.57 -43.61
C LYS A 189 -33.02 4.72 -42.08
N LYS A 190 -32.43 3.74 -41.38
CA LYS A 190 -32.52 3.66 -39.91
C LYS A 190 -31.86 4.83 -39.17
N LEU A 191 -30.79 5.40 -39.74
CA LEU A 191 -30.01 6.48 -39.12
C LEU A 191 -30.15 7.83 -39.84
N GLU A 192 -31.15 7.99 -40.70
CA GLU A 192 -31.37 9.26 -41.45
C GLU A 192 -31.62 10.44 -40.50
N HIS A 193 -32.35 10.22 -39.41
CA HIS A 193 -32.57 11.26 -38.40
C HIS A 193 -31.25 11.77 -37.77
N LEU A 194 -30.30 10.88 -37.50
CA LEU A 194 -28.97 11.26 -36.98
C LEU A 194 -28.11 11.98 -38.03
N ARG A 195 -28.24 11.58 -39.30
CA ARG A 195 -27.62 12.30 -40.43
C ARG A 195 -28.12 13.74 -40.47
N ASP A 196 -29.43 13.93 -40.38
CA ASP A 196 -30.05 15.25 -40.48
C ASP A 196 -29.66 16.13 -39.28
N ASP A 197 -29.55 15.53 -38.09
CA ASP A 197 -29.05 16.22 -36.90
C ASP A 197 -27.59 16.71 -37.08
N LEU A 198 -26.72 15.97 -37.76
CA LEU A 198 -25.33 16.41 -38.03
C LEU A 198 -25.25 17.69 -38.88
N TYR A 199 -26.24 17.96 -39.74
CA TYR A 199 -26.29 19.21 -40.51
C TYR A 199 -26.67 20.44 -39.67
N MET A 200 -27.23 20.24 -38.48
CA MET A 200 -27.73 21.30 -37.60
C MET A 200 -26.75 21.65 -36.46
N ILE A 201 -25.64 20.92 -36.33
CA ILE A 201 -24.71 21.07 -35.20
C ILE A 201 -23.64 22.14 -35.48
N PRO A 202 -23.36 23.04 -34.52
CA PRO A 202 -22.26 24.00 -34.62
C PRO A 202 -20.91 23.28 -34.74
N ARG A 203 -20.11 23.69 -35.74
CA ARG A 203 -18.82 23.05 -36.05
C ARG A 203 -17.73 23.52 -35.08
N GLU A 204 -17.23 22.63 -34.22
CA GLU A 204 -16.13 22.90 -33.29
C GLU A 204 -14.83 22.21 -33.76
N ARG A 205 -13.70 22.94 -33.82
CA ARG A 205 -12.39 22.36 -34.13
C ARG A 205 -11.82 21.64 -32.90
N LYS A 206 -12.01 20.32 -32.79
CA LYS A 206 -11.36 19.46 -31.78
C LYS A 206 -10.67 18.27 -32.45
N ASP A 207 -9.40 18.03 -32.13
CA ASP A 207 -8.59 16.95 -32.71
C ASP A 207 -8.83 15.59 -32.00
N CYS A 208 -8.85 14.50 -32.77
CA CYS A 208 -9.14 13.13 -32.36
C CYS A 208 -8.19 12.62 -31.25
N ALA A 209 -6.94 13.11 -31.23
CA ALA A 209 -5.94 12.71 -30.24
C ALA A 209 -6.21 13.27 -28.83
N THR A 210 -6.90 14.40 -28.72
CA THR A 210 -7.07 15.14 -27.45
C THR A 210 -8.14 14.49 -26.57
N LEU A 211 -9.24 14.03 -27.15
CA LEU A 211 -10.38 13.45 -26.42
C LEU A 211 -10.04 12.10 -25.76
N MET A 212 -9.26 11.26 -26.45
CA MET A 212 -8.76 9.99 -25.90
C MET A 212 -7.71 10.19 -24.80
N ARG A 213 -7.03 11.33 -24.75
CA ARG A 213 -6.07 11.67 -23.69
C ARG A 213 -6.80 12.17 -22.44
N ASP A 214 -7.82 13.02 -22.61
CA ASP A 214 -8.59 13.58 -21.49
C ASP A 214 -9.41 12.51 -20.74
N GLU A 215 -10.05 11.56 -21.45
CA GLU A 215 -10.74 10.45 -20.80
C GLU A 215 -9.79 9.51 -20.04
N ARG A 216 -8.59 9.25 -20.59
CA ARG A 216 -7.57 8.43 -19.92
C ARG A 216 -7.03 9.13 -18.67
N GLY A 217 -6.75 10.44 -18.75
CA GLY A 217 -6.32 11.24 -17.61
C GLY A 217 -7.35 11.31 -16.49
N ALA A 218 -8.64 11.48 -16.83
CA ALA A 218 -9.73 11.49 -15.85
C ALA A 218 -9.90 10.13 -15.14
N ARG A 219 -9.85 9.02 -15.89
CA ARG A 219 -9.94 7.66 -15.32
C ARG A 219 -8.76 7.33 -14.42
N GLN A 220 -7.54 7.71 -14.83
CA GLN A 220 -6.34 7.50 -14.03
C GLN A 220 -6.36 8.31 -12.73
N LYS A 221 -6.80 9.58 -12.79
CA LYS A 221 -6.98 10.43 -11.61
C LYS A 221 -7.99 9.83 -10.63
N MET A 222 -9.13 9.35 -11.13
CA MET A 222 -10.16 8.72 -10.30
C MET A 222 -9.68 7.41 -9.68
N ALA A 223 -8.98 6.55 -10.43
CA ALA A 223 -8.37 5.33 -9.90
C ALA A 223 -7.32 5.59 -8.81
N ASN A 224 -6.51 6.65 -8.96
CA ASN A 224 -5.53 7.05 -7.95
C ASN A 224 -6.19 7.56 -6.67
N ILE A 225 -7.28 8.32 -6.79
CA ILE A 225 -8.08 8.79 -5.64
C ILE A 225 -8.67 7.59 -4.89
N THR A 226 -9.24 6.61 -5.60
CA THR A 226 -9.79 5.40 -4.99
C THR A 226 -8.71 4.57 -4.30
N ARG A 227 -7.54 4.38 -4.92
CA ARG A 227 -6.41 3.66 -4.30
C ARG A 227 -5.92 4.34 -3.02
N LYS A 228 -5.83 5.67 -3.01
CA LYS A 228 -5.45 6.43 -1.82
C LYS A 228 -6.47 6.25 -0.69
N ARG A 229 -7.77 6.38 -0.98
CA ARG A 229 -8.84 6.18 0.00
C ARG A 229 -8.82 4.79 0.63
N ARG A 230 -8.55 3.77 -0.18
CA ARG A 230 -8.32 2.40 0.29
C ARG A 230 -7.14 2.37 1.26
N LEU A 231 -5.96 2.79 0.84
CA LEU A 231 -4.81 2.80 1.76
C LEU A 231 -5.08 3.56 3.07
N ASP A 232 -5.79 4.68 3.02
CA ASP A 232 -6.16 5.47 4.19
C ASP A 232 -7.13 4.74 5.11
N LEU A 233 -8.11 3.99 4.58
CA LEU A 233 -9.04 3.18 5.40
C LEU A 233 -8.30 2.10 6.21
N LEU A 234 -7.47 1.28 5.55
CA LEU A 234 -6.69 0.24 6.25
C LEU A 234 -5.70 0.87 7.24
N ARG A 235 -5.08 2.00 6.90
CA ARG A 235 -4.21 2.74 7.83
C ARG A 235 -4.97 3.18 9.07
N ASN A 236 -6.15 3.77 8.91
CA ASN A 236 -6.97 4.23 10.03
C ASN A 236 -7.37 3.07 10.93
N LEU A 237 -7.72 1.90 10.38
CA LEU A 237 -8.03 0.72 11.17
C LEU A 237 -6.81 0.22 11.96
N VAL A 238 -5.64 0.13 11.30
CA VAL A 238 -4.37 -0.23 11.96
C VAL A 238 -4.04 0.73 13.10
N GLU A 239 -4.21 2.04 12.90
CA GLU A 239 -3.96 3.06 13.92
C GLU A 239 -4.99 3.01 15.05
N THR A 240 -6.26 2.80 14.74
CA THR A 240 -7.37 2.75 15.72
C THR A 240 -7.22 1.55 16.65
N TYR A 241 -6.88 0.39 16.09
CA TYR A 241 -6.63 -0.84 16.86
C TYR A 241 -5.20 -0.95 17.39
N ASP A 242 -4.33 0.01 17.06
CA ASP A 242 -2.89 -0.05 17.36
C ASP A 242 -2.27 -1.40 16.92
N ALA A 243 -2.64 -1.95 15.76
CA ALA A 243 -2.23 -3.31 15.40
C ALA A 243 -0.75 -3.37 14.95
N ARG A 244 0.06 -4.28 15.53
CA ARG A 244 1.50 -4.46 15.21
C ARG A 244 1.79 -5.71 14.41
N SER A 245 0.80 -6.58 14.28
CA SER A 245 0.87 -7.78 13.47
C SER A 245 -0.46 -7.99 12.74
N PHE A 246 -0.42 -8.71 11.63
CA PHE A 246 -1.64 -9.03 10.89
C PHE A 246 -2.63 -9.82 11.76
N ASN A 247 -2.11 -10.73 12.62
CA ASN A 247 -2.96 -11.52 13.51
C ASN A 247 -3.67 -10.65 14.56
N GLU A 248 -2.98 -9.65 15.12
CA GLU A 248 -3.60 -8.67 16.03
C GLU A 248 -4.73 -7.90 15.34
N LEU A 249 -4.45 -7.35 14.15
CA LEU A 249 -5.47 -6.63 13.38
C LEU A 249 -6.65 -7.55 13.09
N ASN A 250 -6.38 -8.76 12.60
CA ASN A 250 -7.41 -9.71 12.24
C ASN A 250 -8.30 -10.01 13.45
N LEU A 251 -7.73 -10.33 14.62
CA LEU A 251 -8.50 -10.60 15.84
C LEU A 251 -9.28 -9.40 16.38
N ALA A 252 -8.81 -8.18 16.13
CA ALA A 252 -9.47 -6.95 16.58
C ALA A 252 -10.66 -6.54 15.70
N LEU A 253 -10.62 -6.88 14.40
CA LEU A 253 -11.69 -6.56 13.46
C LEU A 253 -12.96 -7.37 13.74
N THR A 254 -14.10 -6.68 13.67
CA THR A 254 -15.44 -7.28 13.71
C THR A 254 -15.76 -8.04 12.42
N TYR A 255 -16.83 -8.84 12.42
CA TYR A 255 -17.28 -9.55 11.22
C TYR A 255 -17.65 -8.59 10.08
N ASP A 256 -18.42 -7.53 10.39
CA ASP A 256 -18.85 -6.54 9.41
C ASP A 256 -17.67 -5.79 8.79
N GLU A 257 -16.69 -5.37 9.60
CA GLU A 257 -15.48 -4.70 9.10
C GLU A 257 -14.64 -5.60 8.20
N ARG A 258 -14.57 -6.91 8.51
CA ARG A 258 -13.86 -7.86 7.64
C ARG A 258 -14.57 -8.02 6.30
N ASP A 259 -15.91 -8.12 6.30
CA ASP A 259 -16.69 -8.24 5.07
C ASP A 259 -16.57 -6.98 4.21
N ASP A 260 -16.58 -5.79 4.82
CA ASP A 260 -16.36 -4.52 4.12
C ASP A 260 -14.95 -4.42 3.52
N ILE A 261 -13.92 -4.86 4.27
CA ILE A 261 -12.54 -4.93 3.76
C ILE A 261 -12.45 -5.94 2.60
N TYR A 262 -13.08 -7.11 2.71
CA TYR A 262 -13.12 -8.05 1.60
C TYR A 262 -13.86 -7.49 0.38
N GLY A 263 -14.94 -6.74 0.58
CA GLY A 263 -15.68 -6.07 -0.49
C GLY A 263 -14.84 -5.01 -1.21
N GLU A 264 -14.06 -4.23 -0.47
CA GLU A 264 -13.34 -3.08 -1.02
C GLU A 264 -11.97 -3.45 -1.64
N TYR A 265 -11.26 -4.43 -1.07
CA TYR A 265 -9.89 -4.82 -1.47
C TYR A 265 -9.82 -6.20 -2.13
N GLY A 266 -10.86 -7.02 -2.00
CA GLY A 266 -10.84 -8.39 -2.47
C GLY A 266 -9.75 -9.23 -1.77
N PRO A 267 -9.22 -10.25 -2.46
CA PRO A 267 -8.23 -11.19 -1.88
C PRO A 267 -6.91 -10.54 -1.42
N GLN A 268 -6.55 -9.37 -1.94
CA GLN A 268 -5.27 -8.68 -1.70
C GLN A 268 -5.26 -7.82 -0.43
N TRP A 269 -6.34 -7.81 0.34
CA TRP A 269 -6.45 -6.98 1.55
C TRP A 269 -5.36 -7.32 2.58
N LYS A 270 -4.95 -8.59 2.67
CA LYS A 270 -3.92 -9.06 3.60
C LYS A 270 -2.57 -8.39 3.33
N GLU A 271 -2.11 -8.40 2.08
CA GLU A 271 -0.83 -7.81 1.67
C GLU A 271 -0.83 -6.31 1.92
N THR A 272 -1.96 -5.65 1.63
CA THR A 272 -2.15 -4.22 1.87
C THR A 272 -2.13 -3.91 3.38
N ALA A 273 -2.78 -4.73 4.19
CA ALA A 273 -2.81 -4.60 5.64
C ALA A 273 -1.40 -4.79 6.24
N GLU A 274 -0.66 -5.81 5.81
CA GLU A 274 0.72 -6.05 6.24
C GLU A 274 1.63 -4.86 5.94
N HIS A 275 1.51 -4.27 4.73
CA HIS A 275 2.24 -3.05 4.38
C HIS A 275 1.85 -1.84 5.26
N CYS A 276 0.56 -1.66 5.56
CA CYS A 276 0.11 -0.61 6.48
C CYS A 276 0.65 -0.81 7.90
N ILE A 277 0.62 -2.03 8.42
CA ILE A 277 1.16 -2.41 9.75
C ILE A 277 2.67 -2.18 9.81
N GLN A 278 3.40 -2.55 8.76
CA GLN A 278 4.85 -2.33 8.68
C GLN A 278 5.18 -0.84 8.73
N ASN A 279 4.48 -0.01 7.94
CA ASN A 279 4.67 1.45 7.96
C ASN A 279 4.30 2.07 9.32
N TYR A 280 3.21 1.63 9.93
CA TYR A 280 2.78 2.09 11.25
C TYR A 280 3.82 1.74 12.34
N THR A 281 4.31 0.51 12.33
CA THR A 281 5.34 0.04 13.26
C THR A 281 6.66 0.78 13.05
N MET A 282 7.06 1.00 11.78
CA MET A 282 8.26 1.77 11.45
C MET A 282 8.17 3.22 11.92
N ARG A 283 7.02 3.89 11.74
CA ARG A 283 6.81 5.26 12.23
C ARG A 283 7.05 5.35 13.74
N ILE A 284 6.48 4.42 14.49
CA ILE A 284 6.56 4.39 15.95
C ILE A 284 7.96 3.99 16.42
N LEU A 285 8.62 3.10 15.70
CA LEU A 285 10.02 2.75 15.93
C LEU A 285 10.94 3.97 15.79
N VAL A 286 10.79 4.73 14.70
CA VAL A 286 11.59 5.94 14.46
C VAL A 286 11.36 6.96 15.56
N GLU A 287 10.12 7.19 15.97
CA GLU A 287 9.78 8.06 17.09
C GLU A 287 10.46 7.59 18.39
N GLN A 288 10.36 6.31 18.74
CA GLN A 288 10.97 5.73 19.94
C GLN A 288 12.51 5.75 19.92
N GLN A 289 13.12 5.68 18.76
CA GLN A 289 14.58 5.71 18.62
C GLN A 289 15.17 7.12 18.64
N THR A 290 14.38 8.14 18.27
CA THR A 290 14.83 9.54 18.15
C THR A 290 14.38 10.40 19.33
N SER A 291 13.29 10.03 20.01
CA SER A 291 12.82 10.71 21.21
C SER A 291 13.73 10.42 22.41
N ARG A 292 13.81 11.40 23.31
CA ARG A 292 14.42 11.19 24.62
C ARG A 292 13.47 10.37 25.50
N PHE A 293 14.04 9.58 26.40
CA PHE A 293 13.33 8.73 27.34
C PHE A 293 12.27 9.50 28.15
N GLU A 294 12.65 10.69 28.62
CA GLU A 294 11.80 11.58 29.39
C GLU A 294 10.60 12.06 28.55
N ASP A 295 10.85 12.46 27.31
CA ASP A 295 9.81 12.94 26.40
C ASP A 295 8.85 11.80 26.03
N HIS A 296 9.39 10.61 25.71
CA HIS A 296 8.60 9.42 25.41
C HIS A 296 7.68 9.01 26.55
N ILE A 297 8.18 9.03 27.80
CA ILE A 297 7.34 8.70 28.96
C ILE A 297 6.26 9.76 29.18
N ARG A 298 6.54 11.05 28.90
CA ARG A 298 5.54 12.13 29.05
C ARG A 298 4.38 11.99 28.07
N THR A 299 4.69 11.68 26.80
CA THR A 299 3.70 11.65 25.71
C THR A 299 3.01 10.29 25.60
N ASN A 300 3.71 9.20 25.89
CA ASN A 300 3.25 7.84 25.68
C ASN A 300 3.19 7.08 27.00
N SER A 301 2.23 7.45 27.87
CA SER A 301 2.15 6.96 29.26
C SER A 301 1.19 5.79 29.47
N HIS A 302 0.63 5.23 28.41
CA HIS A 302 -0.39 4.19 28.48
C HIS A 302 0.03 2.98 27.64
N ASN A 303 0.18 1.82 28.29
CA ASN A 303 0.20 0.54 27.58
C ASN A 303 -1.24 0.12 27.24
N ARG A 304 -1.43 -0.81 26.29
CA ARG A 304 -2.72 -1.36 25.86
C ARG A 304 -3.57 -1.92 27.00
N ASP A 305 -2.92 -2.49 28.00
CA ASP A 305 -3.57 -3.07 29.18
C ASP A 305 -3.83 -2.05 30.30
N CYS A 306 -3.53 -0.77 30.06
CA CYS A 306 -3.67 0.28 31.06
C CYS A 306 -5.14 0.58 31.33
N GLN A 307 -5.54 0.53 32.60
CA GLN A 307 -6.90 0.88 33.03
C GLN A 307 -7.10 2.39 33.24
N HIS A 308 -6.14 3.23 32.82
CA HIS A 308 -6.15 4.68 33.03
C HIS A 308 -6.51 5.08 34.48
N PRO A 309 -5.69 4.67 35.47
CA PRO A 309 -5.96 4.99 36.86
C PRO A 309 -6.02 6.52 37.05
N LYS A 310 -7.12 6.99 37.66
CA LYS A 310 -7.28 8.41 38.03
C LYS A 310 -6.33 8.84 39.13
N ASP A 311 -6.00 7.90 40.02
CA ASP A 311 -5.05 8.08 41.11
C ASP A 311 -3.95 7.02 41.00
N THR A 312 -2.70 7.47 41.05
CA THR A 312 -1.51 6.63 40.99
C THR A 312 -0.72 6.61 42.30
N LEU A 313 -1.12 7.39 43.31
CA LEU A 313 -0.33 7.64 44.52
C LEU A 313 0.10 6.35 45.23
N ASP A 314 -0.84 5.43 45.50
CA ASP A 314 -0.54 4.17 46.17
C ASP A 314 0.49 3.32 45.40
N GLY A 315 0.39 3.32 44.06
CA GLY A 315 1.34 2.61 43.21
C GLY A 315 2.73 3.26 43.16
N GLU A 316 2.77 4.59 43.23
CA GLU A 316 4.03 5.35 43.31
C GLU A 316 4.72 5.14 44.66
N ASP A 317 3.97 5.18 45.76
CA ASP A 317 4.47 4.91 47.12
C ASP A 317 4.96 3.46 47.23
N TRP A 318 4.28 2.51 46.58
CA TRP A 318 4.75 1.13 46.49
C TRP A 318 6.07 1.01 45.72
N LEU A 319 6.27 1.77 44.64
CA LEU A 319 7.54 1.80 43.90
C LEU A 319 8.67 2.43 44.74
N ASP A 320 8.36 3.44 45.56
CA ASP A 320 9.31 3.98 46.52
C ASP A 320 9.67 2.97 47.60
N ARG A 321 8.67 2.26 48.13
CA ARG A 321 8.89 1.17 49.07
C ARG A 321 9.76 0.08 48.48
N LEU A 322 9.51 -0.32 47.22
CA LEU A 322 10.30 -1.31 46.49
C LEU A 322 11.79 -0.94 46.45
N LEU A 323 12.13 0.29 46.12
CA LEU A 323 13.54 0.71 46.12
C LEU A 323 14.11 0.84 47.53
N PHE A 324 13.32 1.38 48.46
CA PHE A 324 13.72 1.60 49.85
C PHE A 324 14.11 0.30 50.56
N VAL A 325 13.26 -0.73 50.52
CA VAL A 325 13.52 -2.02 51.20
C VAL A 325 14.70 -2.77 50.59
N ASN A 326 14.95 -2.56 49.29
CA ASN A 326 16.11 -3.12 48.60
C ASN A 326 17.37 -2.26 48.76
N ARG A 327 17.33 -1.19 49.57
CA ARG A 327 18.44 -0.26 49.84
C ARG A 327 19.00 0.40 48.57
N ILE A 328 18.11 0.71 47.63
CA ILE A 328 18.46 1.35 46.36
C ILE A 328 18.17 2.84 46.45
N ASN A 329 19.17 3.67 46.14
CA ASN A 329 18.97 5.11 46.02
C ASN A 329 18.16 5.41 44.74
N LYS A 330 16.94 5.94 44.91
CA LYS A 330 16.01 6.29 43.83
C LYS A 330 16.63 7.21 42.78
N GLN A 331 17.25 8.31 43.21
CA GLN A 331 17.81 9.32 42.30
C GLN A 331 18.91 8.73 41.41
N LYS A 332 19.86 7.99 42.00
CA LYS A 332 20.92 7.30 41.26
C LYS A 332 20.34 6.26 40.30
N PHE A 333 19.37 5.46 40.78
CA PHE A 333 18.70 4.44 39.98
C PHE A 333 18.02 5.03 38.74
N LEU A 334 17.25 6.11 38.92
CA LEU A 334 16.56 6.79 37.81
C LEU A 334 17.54 7.48 36.86
N ALA A 335 18.61 8.10 37.37
CA ALA A 335 19.65 8.72 36.54
C ALA A 335 20.36 7.67 35.67
N ASP A 336 20.75 6.54 36.24
CA ASP A 336 21.41 5.46 35.50
C ASP A 336 20.46 4.80 34.49
N LEU A 337 19.18 4.61 34.84
CA LEU A 337 18.15 4.16 33.90
C LEU A 337 18.01 5.14 32.71
N THR A 338 17.92 6.43 33.00
CA THR A 338 17.77 7.49 31.97
C THR A 338 18.97 7.52 31.04
N ARG A 339 20.18 7.40 31.58
CA ARG A 339 21.43 7.34 30.80
C ARG A 339 21.45 6.15 29.84
N VAL A 340 21.04 4.96 30.30
CA VAL A 340 20.96 3.77 29.44
C VAL A 340 19.91 3.96 28.35
N MET A 341 18.72 4.42 28.72
CA MET A 341 17.61 4.59 27.78
C MET A 341 17.88 5.62 26.70
N ASN A 342 18.55 6.71 27.06
CA ASN A 342 19.00 7.74 26.12
C ASN A 342 20.31 7.39 25.40
N LYS A 343 20.86 6.18 25.59
CA LYS A 343 22.10 5.71 24.96
C LYS A 343 23.30 6.66 25.22
N GLN A 344 23.35 7.31 26.38
CA GLN A 344 24.29 8.40 26.68
C GLN A 344 25.69 7.93 27.11
N VAL A 345 25.84 6.67 27.51
CA VAL A 345 27.10 6.17 28.10
C VAL A 345 27.74 5.16 27.16
N ASP A 346 28.92 5.48 26.65
CA ASP A 346 29.65 4.55 25.79
C ASP A 346 30.16 3.35 26.59
N ARG A 347 30.16 2.18 25.94
CA ARG A 347 30.58 0.90 26.53
C ARG A 347 29.75 0.46 27.73
N LYS A 348 28.64 1.12 28.04
CA LYS A 348 27.73 0.74 29.14
C LYS A 348 26.28 0.97 28.78
N ASN A 349 25.66 -0.05 28.20
CA ASN A 349 24.37 0.07 27.53
C ASN A 349 23.29 -0.87 28.12
N ALA A 350 23.59 -1.52 29.25
CA ALA A 350 22.70 -2.49 29.87
C ALA A 350 22.29 -2.09 31.30
N PHE A 351 21.03 -2.32 31.63
CA PHE A 351 20.44 -2.12 32.94
C PHE A 351 19.97 -3.46 33.51
N VAL A 352 20.60 -3.91 34.60
CA VAL A 352 20.43 -5.26 35.15
C VAL A 352 19.80 -5.20 36.53
N LEU A 353 18.70 -5.94 36.68
CA LEU A 353 18.10 -6.28 37.97
C LEU A 353 18.44 -7.73 38.31
N GLU A 354 19.23 -7.94 39.35
CA GLU A 354 19.57 -9.25 39.90
C GLU A 354 18.80 -9.52 41.19
N GLY A 355 18.40 -10.76 41.45
CA GLY A 355 18.02 -11.22 42.77
C GLY A 355 17.02 -12.36 42.73
N PRO A 356 16.58 -12.93 43.86
CA PRO A 356 15.73 -14.12 43.89
C PRO A 356 14.42 -14.00 43.07
N THR A 357 13.79 -15.14 42.79
CA THR A 357 12.47 -15.14 42.14
C THR A 357 11.47 -14.33 42.97
N THR A 358 10.45 -13.76 42.33
CA THR A 358 9.35 -13.03 42.99
C THR A 358 9.73 -11.74 43.73
N THR A 359 10.89 -11.15 43.45
CA THR A 359 11.30 -9.86 44.04
C THR A 359 10.86 -8.62 43.22
N GLY A 360 10.05 -8.80 42.18
CA GLY A 360 9.48 -7.69 41.39
C GLY A 360 10.34 -7.23 40.20
N LYS A 361 11.43 -7.91 39.86
CA LYS A 361 12.34 -7.55 38.75
C LYS A 361 11.62 -7.44 37.40
N THR A 362 10.94 -8.50 36.98
CA THR A 362 10.18 -8.54 35.72
C THR A 362 9.02 -7.54 35.74
N LEU A 363 8.33 -7.38 36.87
CA LEU A 363 7.27 -6.40 37.03
C LEU A 363 7.80 -4.99 36.72
N PHE A 364 8.90 -4.60 37.37
CA PHE A 364 9.51 -3.29 37.19
C PHE A 364 9.97 -3.03 35.74
N VAL A 365 10.70 -3.99 35.15
CA VAL A 365 11.22 -3.82 33.79
C VAL A 365 10.08 -3.72 32.75
N LYS A 366 8.99 -4.48 32.94
CA LYS A 366 7.81 -4.43 32.06
C LYS A 366 7.06 -3.10 32.12
N LEU A 367 6.98 -2.45 33.28
CA LEU A 367 6.40 -1.09 33.41
C LEU A 367 7.01 -0.08 32.46
N ILE A 368 8.25 -0.32 32.05
CA ILE A 368 8.96 0.56 31.14
C ILE A 368 9.10 -0.08 29.74
N ALA A 369 9.15 -1.41 29.62
CA ALA A 369 9.38 -2.09 28.35
C ALA A 369 8.13 -2.11 27.48
N ASP A 370 6.96 -2.25 28.09
CA ASP A 370 5.71 -2.43 27.34
C ASP A 370 5.29 -1.18 26.53
N ASN A 371 5.88 -0.01 26.83
CA ASN A 371 5.67 1.21 26.03
C ASN A 371 6.64 1.35 24.85
N TYR A 372 7.49 0.35 24.61
CA TYR A 372 8.44 0.31 23.52
C TYR A 372 8.17 -0.90 22.62
N ILE A 373 8.52 -0.79 21.34
CA ILE A 373 8.62 -1.95 20.47
C ILE A 373 9.91 -2.68 20.87
N TYR A 374 9.80 -3.70 21.72
CA TYR A 374 10.96 -4.44 22.22
C TYR A 374 11.12 -5.82 21.59
N GLY A 375 12.36 -6.29 21.55
CA GLY A 375 12.72 -7.65 21.19
C GLY A 375 13.16 -8.44 22.41
N THR A 376 12.90 -9.75 22.42
CA THR A 376 13.36 -10.65 23.48
C THR A 376 14.44 -11.60 22.97
N VAL A 377 15.43 -11.84 23.81
CA VAL A 377 16.47 -12.86 23.56
C VAL A 377 16.06 -14.15 24.26
N GLN A 378 15.90 -15.22 23.50
CA GLN A 378 15.47 -16.52 24.03
C GLN A 378 16.61 -17.21 24.80
N ARG A 379 16.26 -17.94 25.86
CA ARG A 379 17.22 -18.70 26.69
C ARG A 379 17.92 -19.82 25.94
N SER A 380 17.31 -20.34 24.89
CA SER A 380 17.86 -21.40 24.02
C SER A 380 18.89 -20.88 23.01
N GLY A 381 19.32 -19.62 23.13
CA GLY A 381 20.22 -18.95 22.17
C GLY A 381 21.53 -19.69 21.92
N ASP A 382 22.00 -20.51 22.87
CA ASP A 382 23.20 -21.34 22.72
C ASP A 382 23.10 -22.37 21.58
N HIS A 383 21.89 -22.71 21.13
CA HIS A 383 21.67 -23.72 20.08
C HIS A 383 21.57 -23.12 18.67
N SER A 384 21.56 -21.80 18.53
CA SER A 384 21.27 -21.14 17.25
C SER A 384 21.98 -19.80 17.10
N GLN A 385 22.71 -19.63 16.00
CA GLN A 385 23.35 -18.36 15.61
C GLN A 385 22.34 -17.20 15.41
N PHE A 386 21.05 -17.50 15.24
CA PHE A 386 19.98 -16.52 15.02
C PHE A 386 19.36 -15.94 16.31
N PHE A 387 20.01 -16.10 17.48
CA PHE A 387 19.41 -15.76 18.78
C PHE A 387 19.15 -14.25 18.99
N LEU A 388 19.81 -13.38 18.22
CA LEU A 388 19.63 -11.92 18.25
C LEU A 388 18.71 -11.39 17.15
N MET A 389 18.26 -12.22 16.22
CA MET A 389 17.42 -11.80 15.07
C MET A 389 16.14 -11.07 15.52
N ASN A 390 15.60 -11.43 16.68
CA ASN A 390 14.40 -10.78 17.26
C ASN A 390 14.63 -9.33 17.71
N LEU A 391 15.89 -8.87 17.79
CA LEU A 391 16.25 -7.50 18.17
C LEU A 391 16.26 -6.54 16.96
N LEU A 392 16.19 -7.06 15.73
CA LEU A 392 16.11 -6.23 14.53
C LEU A 392 14.80 -5.44 14.51
N ASN A 393 14.90 -4.19 14.06
CA ASN A 393 13.77 -3.25 13.98
C ASN A 393 13.03 -3.08 15.33
N LYS A 394 13.77 -3.09 16.44
CA LYS A 394 13.28 -2.83 17.80
C LYS A 394 13.87 -1.54 18.36
N ALA A 395 13.19 -0.96 19.34
CA ALA A 395 13.66 0.20 20.09
C ALA A 395 14.40 -0.20 21.38
N LEU A 396 14.11 -1.38 21.92
CA LEU A 396 14.59 -1.87 23.21
C LEU A 396 14.88 -3.38 23.14
N ALA A 397 15.93 -3.83 23.82
CA ALA A 397 16.17 -5.25 24.06
C ALA A 397 15.77 -5.62 25.50
N LEU A 398 14.95 -6.66 25.64
CA LEU A 398 14.55 -7.24 26.92
C LEU A 398 15.09 -8.67 27.05
N MET A 399 15.85 -8.94 28.10
CA MET A 399 16.42 -10.26 28.37
C MET A 399 15.95 -10.75 29.73
N GLU A 400 15.07 -11.75 29.75
CA GLU A 400 14.56 -12.35 30.98
C GLU A 400 15.26 -13.67 31.30
N GLU A 401 16.10 -13.63 32.34
CA GLU A 401 17.01 -14.70 32.74
C GLU A 401 17.90 -15.18 31.57
N PRO A 402 18.71 -14.30 30.97
CA PRO A 402 19.58 -14.71 29.89
C PRO A 402 20.63 -15.71 30.39
N ARG A 403 20.97 -16.65 29.51
CA ARG A 403 22.11 -17.55 29.71
C ARG A 403 23.24 -17.08 28.80
N ILE A 404 24.26 -16.48 29.40
CA ILE A 404 25.46 -16.03 28.67
C ILE A 404 26.50 -17.14 28.76
N THR A 405 26.90 -17.71 27.64
CA THR A 405 27.91 -18.78 27.56
C THR A 405 29.15 -18.30 26.81
N GLN A 406 30.23 -19.09 26.82
CA GLN A 406 31.44 -18.77 26.05
C GLN A 406 31.19 -18.58 24.56
N LEU A 407 30.14 -19.23 24.02
CA LEU A 407 29.79 -19.13 22.61
C LEU A 407 29.12 -17.79 22.28
N THR A 408 28.31 -17.26 23.19
CA THR A 408 27.50 -16.06 22.98
C THR A 408 28.11 -14.79 23.60
N VAL A 409 29.16 -14.94 24.42
CA VAL A 409 29.72 -13.84 25.21
C VAL A 409 30.27 -12.70 24.36
N ASN A 410 30.83 -12.97 23.18
CA ASN A 410 31.41 -11.93 22.33
C ASN A 410 30.32 -11.05 21.67
N ASP A 411 29.25 -11.65 21.17
CA ASP A 411 28.12 -10.90 20.63
C ASP A 411 27.41 -10.10 21.73
N LEU A 412 27.27 -10.69 22.91
CA LEU A 412 26.68 -10.03 24.07
C LEU A 412 27.58 -8.91 24.61
N LYS A 413 28.90 -9.05 24.53
CA LYS A 413 29.83 -7.94 24.77
C LYS A 413 29.45 -6.79 23.84
N GLU A 414 29.41 -6.98 22.52
CA GLU A 414 29.08 -5.90 21.56
C GLU A 414 27.72 -5.27 21.87
N LEU A 415 26.68 -6.08 22.11
CA LEU A 415 25.33 -5.62 22.45
C LEU A 415 25.28 -4.78 23.74
N LEU A 416 25.86 -5.29 24.83
CA LEU A 416 25.86 -4.62 26.14
C LEU A 416 26.82 -3.43 26.16
N GLY A 417 27.82 -3.40 25.27
CA GLY A 417 28.68 -2.24 25.02
C GLY A 417 27.98 -1.14 24.23
N GLY A 418 26.91 -1.49 23.49
CA GLY A 418 26.18 -0.56 22.62
C GLY A 418 26.85 -0.33 21.27
N ASN A 419 27.75 -1.22 20.86
CA ASN A 419 28.37 -1.16 19.54
C ASN A 419 27.40 -1.74 18.50
N ALA A 420 27.45 -1.23 17.28
CA ALA A 420 26.77 -1.88 16.18
C ALA A 420 27.61 -3.06 15.66
N PHE A 421 26.98 -4.19 15.37
CA PHE A 421 27.60 -5.41 14.85
C PHE A 421 26.62 -6.14 13.92
N ASP A 422 27.13 -7.02 13.07
CA ASP A 422 26.31 -7.76 12.10
C ASP A 422 25.81 -9.05 12.75
N ILE A 423 24.54 -9.39 12.52
CA ILE A 423 23.91 -10.58 13.08
C ILE A 423 23.27 -11.43 11.98
N HIS A 424 23.27 -12.74 12.21
CA HIS A 424 22.71 -13.69 11.28
C HIS A 424 21.17 -13.65 11.30
N VAL A 425 20.58 -13.65 10.11
CA VAL A 425 19.12 -13.67 9.87
C VAL A 425 18.75 -14.91 9.07
N LYS A 426 17.68 -15.59 9.45
CA LYS A 426 17.24 -16.80 8.75
C LYS A 426 16.79 -16.48 7.31
N HIS A 427 17.29 -17.25 6.35
CA HIS A 427 16.92 -17.17 4.92
C HIS A 427 17.18 -15.80 4.26
N GLN A 428 18.00 -14.95 4.89
CA GLN A 428 18.35 -13.62 4.39
C GLN A 428 19.84 -13.36 4.67
N LYS A 429 20.35 -12.25 4.13
CA LYS A 429 21.72 -11.82 4.42
C LYS A 429 21.82 -11.32 5.85
N ASP A 430 23.04 -11.30 6.37
CA ASP A 430 23.32 -10.73 7.68
C ASP A 430 22.87 -9.26 7.72
N GLU A 431 22.29 -8.87 8.85
CA GLU A 431 21.79 -7.52 9.07
C GLU A 431 22.56 -6.82 10.18
N ARG A 432 22.73 -5.51 10.01
CA ARG A 432 23.43 -4.64 10.96
C ARG A 432 22.53 -4.35 12.17
N LEU A 433 22.84 -4.91 13.32
CA LEU A 433 22.18 -4.54 14.58
C LEU A 433 22.76 -3.22 15.09
N THR A 434 21.92 -2.19 15.18
CA THR A 434 22.30 -0.89 15.76
C THR A 434 22.18 -0.89 17.28
N ARG A 435 22.69 0.16 17.93
CA ARG A 435 22.66 0.31 19.40
C ARG A 435 21.22 0.36 19.94
N LEU A 436 20.90 -0.56 20.85
CA LEU A 436 19.62 -0.64 21.57
C LEU A 436 19.85 -0.62 23.08
N PRO A 437 19.12 0.17 23.88
CA PRO A 437 19.16 0.00 25.33
C PRO A 437 18.78 -1.44 25.71
N VAL A 438 19.52 -2.04 26.63
CA VAL A 438 19.31 -3.43 27.06
C VAL A 438 18.81 -3.45 28.49
N ARG A 439 17.72 -4.17 28.75
CA ARG A 439 17.22 -4.44 30.11
C ARG A 439 17.28 -5.92 30.40
N ILE A 440 17.81 -6.24 31.56
CA ILE A 440 18.04 -7.63 31.98
C ILE A 440 17.43 -7.85 33.34
N THR A 441 16.70 -8.95 33.48
CA THR A 441 16.32 -9.52 34.77
C THR A 441 17.00 -10.87 34.93
N THR A 442 17.59 -11.14 36.10
CA THR A 442 18.23 -12.43 36.36
C THR A 442 18.17 -12.82 37.83
N ASN A 443 18.07 -14.12 38.11
CA ASN A 443 18.06 -14.67 39.47
C ASN A 443 19.47 -14.89 40.02
N ASN A 444 20.41 -15.21 39.15
CA ASN A 444 21.80 -15.52 39.49
C ASN A 444 22.73 -14.45 38.92
N ASP A 445 24.01 -14.53 39.29
CA ASP A 445 25.03 -13.68 38.68
C ASP A 445 24.98 -13.83 37.15
N LEU A 446 24.84 -12.71 36.43
CA LEU A 446 24.75 -12.66 34.98
C LEU A 446 25.93 -13.37 34.30
N THR A 447 27.09 -13.43 34.97
CA THR A 447 28.33 -14.01 34.44
C THR A 447 28.60 -15.43 34.92
N TYR A 448 27.60 -16.11 35.48
CA TYR A 448 27.76 -17.42 36.11
C TYR A 448 28.40 -18.49 35.21
N TYR A 449 28.10 -18.49 33.90
CA TYR A 449 28.64 -19.47 32.94
C TYR A 449 29.81 -18.92 32.10
N VAL A 450 30.35 -17.76 32.48
CA VAL A 450 31.38 -17.04 31.74
C VAL A 450 32.72 -17.14 32.47
N LEU A 451 33.84 -17.09 31.73
CA LEU A 451 35.18 -17.13 32.33
C LEU A 451 35.44 -15.80 33.06
N GLY A 452 36.31 -15.82 34.07
CA GLY A 452 36.44 -14.70 35.01
C GLY A 452 36.79 -13.35 34.38
N GLU A 453 37.61 -13.32 33.33
CA GLU A 453 37.97 -12.07 32.62
C GLU A 453 36.79 -11.52 31.81
N ASP A 454 36.14 -12.37 31.05
CA ASP A 454 34.97 -12.00 30.25
C ASP A 454 33.79 -11.58 31.13
N GLY A 455 33.63 -12.21 32.30
CA GLY A 455 32.63 -11.82 33.27
C GLY A 455 32.86 -10.39 33.79
N LYS A 456 34.11 -9.98 34.05
CA LYS A 456 34.41 -8.60 34.44
C LYS A 456 34.01 -7.61 33.34
N VAL A 457 34.36 -7.92 32.09
CA VAL A 457 34.02 -7.10 30.92
C VAL A 457 32.50 -6.95 30.75
N ILE A 458 31.72 -8.01 30.97
CA ILE A 458 30.26 -7.96 30.93
C ILE A 458 29.72 -7.06 32.05
N LYS A 459 30.24 -7.19 33.27
CA LYS A 459 29.78 -6.39 34.42
C LYS A 459 30.09 -4.90 34.25
N GLU A 460 31.22 -4.54 33.66
CA GLU A 460 31.57 -3.13 33.36
C GLU A 460 30.59 -2.48 32.39
N ARG A 461 29.98 -3.27 31.49
CA ARG A 461 28.97 -2.83 30.51
C ARG A 461 27.56 -2.68 31.08
N CYS A 462 27.37 -2.99 32.37
CA CYS A 462 26.08 -3.06 33.03
C CYS A 462 25.94 -2.08 34.21
N PHE A 463 24.80 -1.39 34.31
CA PHE A 463 24.33 -0.83 35.58
C PHE A 463 23.63 -1.94 36.36
N TYR A 464 24.07 -2.18 37.59
CA TYR A 464 23.70 -3.36 38.34
C TYR A 464 22.96 -3.00 39.63
N TYR A 465 21.76 -3.52 39.81
CA TYR A 465 20.95 -3.34 41.02
C TYR A 465 20.42 -4.67 41.51
N LYS A 466 20.30 -4.80 42.83
CA LYS A 466 19.90 -6.05 43.48
C LYS A 466 18.56 -5.90 44.19
N PHE A 467 17.62 -6.77 43.85
CA PHE A 467 16.30 -6.88 44.46
C PHE A 467 16.27 -8.17 45.30
N PHE A 468 16.40 -8.03 46.62
CA PHE A 468 16.44 -9.14 47.57
C PHE A 468 15.10 -9.40 48.26
N VAL A 469 14.27 -8.37 48.43
CA VAL A 469 13.02 -8.47 49.19
C VAL A 469 11.91 -9.03 48.30
N LYS A 470 11.22 -10.06 48.79
CA LYS A 470 10.14 -10.74 48.08
C LYS A 470 8.88 -9.87 48.05
N VAL A 471 8.23 -9.78 46.89
CA VAL A 471 6.92 -9.12 46.78
C VAL A 471 5.87 -9.98 47.49
N GLY A 472 5.08 -9.36 48.36
CA GLY A 472 4.13 -10.02 49.25
C GLY A 472 4.69 -10.38 50.63
N SER A 473 5.91 -9.96 50.99
CA SER A 473 6.42 -10.06 52.37
C SER A 473 5.91 -8.91 53.23
N GLU A 474 6.12 -8.99 54.56
CA GLU A 474 5.75 -7.90 55.49
C GLU A 474 6.42 -6.57 55.12
N GLU A 475 7.69 -6.61 54.71
CA GLU A 475 8.43 -5.39 54.33
C GLU A 475 7.99 -4.79 52.99
N LEU A 476 7.51 -5.63 52.07
CA LEU A 476 7.11 -5.29 50.71
C LEU A 476 5.83 -6.04 50.36
N PRO A 477 4.65 -5.49 50.72
CA PRO A 477 3.37 -6.13 50.43
C PRO A 477 3.14 -6.24 48.92
N LEU A 478 2.08 -6.95 48.54
CA LEU A 478 1.64 -6.98 47.14
C LEU A 478 1.33 -5.55 46.66
N PRO A 479 1.56 -5.26 45.37
CA PRO A 479 1.20 -3.97 44.82
C PRO A 479 -0.31 -3.72 45.02
N PRO A 480 -0.71 -2.49 45.37
CA PRO A 480 -2.09 -2.16 45.70
C PRO A 480 -3.05 -2.31 44.51
N CYS A 481 -2.51 -2.28 43.30
CA CYS A 481 -3.23 -2.43 42.04
C CYS A 481 -2.35 -3.06 40.97
N LYS A 482 -2.91 -3.34 39.78
CA LYS A 482 -2.13 -3.71 38.60
C LYS A 482 -1.35 -2.47 38.14
N LEU A 483 -0.07 -2.41 38.52
CA LEU A 483 0.83 -1.34 38.10
C LEU A 483 0.92 -1.29 36.56
N CYS A 484 1.02 -0.07 36.05
CA CYS A 484 1.09 0.23 34.63
C CYS A 484 1.96 1.48 34.42
N THR A 485 2.23 1.82 33.17
CA THR A 485 3.18 2.88 32.83
C THR A 485 2.78 4.28 33.34
N CYS A 486 1.50 4.53 33.64
CA CYS A 486 1.06 5.76 34.32
C CYS A 486 1.73 5.92 35.68
N HIS A 487 1.76 4.84 36.47
CA HIS A 487 2.37 4.83 37.80
C HIS A 487 3.86 5.11 37.68
N PHE A 488 4.53 4.44 36.73
CA PHE A 488 5.95 4.65 36.48
C PHE A 488 6.25 6.08 36.04
N ARG A 489 5.45 6.65 35.12
CA ARG A 489 5.59 8.05 34.67
C ARG A 489 5.53 9.02 35.85
N ASN A 490 4.46 8.96 36.64
CA ASN A 490 4.25 9.91 37.73
C ASN A 490 5.35 9.76 38.78
N TRP A 491 5.68 8.51 39.13
CA TRP A 491 6.77 8.18 40.04
C TRP A 491 8.14 8.70 39.56
N TYR A 492 8.44 8.55 38.26
CA TYR A 492 9.67 9.02 37.63
C TYR A 492 9.81 10.54 37.72
N PHE A 493 8.75 11.29 37.38
CA PHE A 493 8.79 12.76 37.37
C PHE A 493 8.66 13.43 38.74
N LYS A 494 8.15 12.74 39.77
CA LYS A 494 8.17 13.28 41.15
C LYS A 494 9.58 13.35 41.76
N SER A 495 10.56 12.76 41.10
CA SER A 495 11.85 12.40 41.70
C SER A 495 13.06 13.02 41.00
N LEU A 496 12.79 13.68 39.87
CA LEU A 496 13.65 14.61 39.17
C LEU A 496 13.22 16.02 39.56
#